data_AF-I3SR80-F1
#
_entry.id   AF-I3SR80-F1
#
_cell.length_a   1.000
_cell.length_b   1.000
_cell.length_c   1.000
_cell.angle_alpha   90.00
_cell.angle_beta   90.00
_cell.angle_gamma   90.00
#
_symmetry.space_group_name_H-M   'P 1'
#
loop_
_entity.id
_entity.type
_entity.pdbx_description
1 polymer ?
#
loop_
_entity_poly.entity_id
_entity_poly.type
_entity_poly.pdbx_seq_one_letter_code
_entity_poly.pdbx_strand_id
1 'polypeptide(L)' 'MEQILDADKGDRLESSYGRIASRDIVQFVPFRDVQSGEISVVQALLAELPTQFLAYMRSRDIQPSL' A
#
# COMPACT_ATOMS: atom_id res chain seq x y z
N MET A 1 -14.41 2.35 -11.28
CA MET A 1 -14.77 2.98 -9.99
C MET A 1 -13.84 2.56 -8.86
N GLU A 2 -13.43 1.28 -8.76
CA GLU A 2 -12.58 0.82 -7.64
C GLU A 2 -11.13 1.33 -7.65
N GLN A 3 -10.59 1.74 -8.80
CA GLN A 3 -9.23 2.32 -8.89
C GLN A 3 -9.04 3.62 -8.09
N ILE A 4 -10.12 4.29 -7.67
CA ILE A 4 -10.02 5.52 -6.87
C ILE A 4 -9.65 5.25 -5.41
N LEU A 5 -9.73 3.98 -4.99
CA LEU A 5 -9.36 3.54 -3.65
C LEU A 5 -7.90 3.09 -3.57
N ASP A 6 -7.20 3.09 -4.71
CA ASP A 6 -5.83 2.63 -4.84
C ASP A 6 -4.86 3.73 -4.41
N ALA A 7 -4.06 3.45 -3.38
CA ALA A 7 -3.13 4.41 -2.78
C ALA A 7 -2.11 4.97 -3.81
N ASP A 8 -1.80 4.18 -4.85
CA ASP A 8 -0.83 4.53 -5.88
C ASP A 8 -1.38 5.52 -6.93
N LYS A 9 -2.70 5.73 -7.00
CA LYS A 9 -3.37 6.59 -7.99
C LYS A 9 -3.87 7.92 -7.47
N GLY A 10 -3.62 8.21 -6.19
CA GLY A 10 -3.79 9.52 -5.60
C GLY A 10 -5.01 9.69 -4.71
N ASP A 11 -5.00 10.85 -4.05
CA ASP A 11 -5.87 11.39 -2.99
C ASP A 11 -6.15 10.48 -1.79
N ARG A 12 -5.80 10.98 -0.60
CA ARG A 12 -6.08 10.30 0.65
C ARG A 12 -7.57 10.09 0.80
N LEU A 13 -7.96 8.88 1.18
CA LEU A 13 -9.36 8.54 1.43
C LEU A 13 -9.96 9.46 2.48
N GLU A 14 -11.08 10.07 2.12
CA GLU A 14 -11.89 10.91 3.00
C GLU A 14 -13.23 10.24 3.23
N SER A 15 -13.61 10.10 4.51
CA SER A 15 -14.93 9.63 4.87
C SER A 15 -16.00 10.68 4.56
N SER A 16 -17.26 10.25 4.45
CA SER A 16 -18.41 11.16 4.30
C SER A 16 -18.57 12.18 5.45
N TYR A 17 -17.85 12.00 6.56
CA TYR A 17 -17.79 12.92 7.70
C TYR A 17 -16.55 13.84 7.69
N GLY A 18 -15.80 13.88 6.58
CA GLY A 18 -14.62 14.72 6.41
C GLY A 18 -13.34 14.22 7.09
N ARG A 19 -13.35 12.97 7.59
CA ARG A 19 -12.14 12.37 8.19
C ARG A 19 -11.24 11.79 7.11
N ILE A 20 -10.00 12.26 7.08
CA ILE A 20 -8.93 11.75 6.23
C ILE A 20 -8.32 10.48 6.86
N ALA A 21 -8.08 9.45 6.05
CA ALA A 21 -7.41 8.24 6.48
C ALA A 21 -6.01 8.55 7.04
N SER A 22 -5.67 7.92 8.17
CA SER A 22 -4.38 8.13 8.82
C SER A 22 -3.23 7.45 8.07
N ARG A 23 -3.54 6.40 7.32
CA ARG A 23 -2.60 5.60 6.52
C ARG A 23 -3.35 4.98 5.34
N ASP A 24 -2.60 4.75 4.27
CA ASP A 24 -3.08 4.04 3.10
C ASP A 24 -3.09 2.54 3.39
N ILE A 25 -4.24 1.88 3.18
CA ILE A 25 -4.45 0.46 3.52
C ILE A 25 -5.12 -0.34 2.40
N VAL A 26 -5.34 0.27 1.23
CA VAL A 26 -6.05 -0.34 0.10
C VAL A 26 -5.19 -0.22 -1.15
N GLN A 27 -5.03 -1.34 -1.86
CA GLN A 27 -4.33 -1.41 -3.14
C GLN A 27 -5.15 -2.26 -4.12
N PHE A 28 -5.28 -1.82 -5.36
CA PHE A 28 -6.02 -2.52 -6.41
C PHE A 28 -5.12 -2.90 -7.59
N VAL A 29 -4.91 -4.20 -7.80
CA VAL A 29 -4.17 -4.72 -8.96
C VAL A 29 -5.16 -5.37 -9.94
N PRO A 30 -5.29 -4.88 -11.19
CA PRO A 30 -6.15 -5.51 -12.18
C PRO A 30 -5.67 -6.93 -12.51
N PHE A 31 -6.57 -7.92 -12.37
CA PHE A 31 -6.23 -9.33 -12.57
C PHE A 31 -5.71 -9.66 -13.99
N ARG A 32 -6.05 -8.85 -14.99
CA ARG A 32 -5.52 -8.99 -16.35
C ARG A 32 -4.01 -8.71 -16.43
N ASP A 33 -3.51 -7.76 -15.62
CA ASP A 33 -2.10 -7.37 -15.59
C ASP A 33 -1.24 -8.46 -14.93
N VAL A 34 -1.88 -9.31 -14.09
CA VAL A 34 -1.29 -10.51 -13.50
C VAL A 34 -1.11 -11.64 -14.54
N GLN A 35 -1.99 -11.71 -15.53
CA GLN A 35 -1.97 -12.77 -16.54
C GLN A 35 -1.10 -12.43 -17.76
N SER A 36 -0.80 -11.14 -18.01
CA SER A 36 -0.18 -10.69 -19.26
C SER A 36 1.32 -10.39 -19.22
N GLY A 37 2.03 -10.47 -18.08
CA GLY A 37 3.49 -10.28 -18.12
C GLY A 37 4.21 -10.23 -16.77
N GLU A 38 5.15 -11.17 -16.62
CA GLU A 38 6.37 -11.21 -15.78
C GLU A 38 6.33 -10.94 -14.26
N ILE A 39 5.30 -10.33 -13.69
CA ILE A 39 5.25 -10.03 -12.25
C ILE A 39 4.06 -10.74 -11.60
N SER A 40 4.37 -11.78 -10.81
CA SER A 40 3.39 -12.50 -10.00
C SER A 40 2.74 -11.54 -8.99
N VAL A 41 1.43 -11.69 -8.70
CA VAL A 41 0.74 -10.95 -7.61
C VAL A 41 1.54 -10.98 -6.32
N VAL A 42 2.19 -12.11 -6.07
CA VAL A 42 3.05 -12.32 -4.90
C VAL A 42 4.26 -11.37 -4.93
N GLN A 43 4.88 -11.14 -6.08
CA GLN A 43 6.02 -10.22 -6.19
C GLN A 43 5.61 -8.77 -5.98
N ALA A 44 4.46 -8.34 -6.53
CA ALA A 44 3.94 -6.99 -6.30
C ALA A 44 3.64 -6.77 -4.81
N LEU A 45 2.99 -7.74 -4.16
CA LEU A 45 2.66 -7.68 -2.73
C LEU A 45 3.92 -7.69 -1.84
N LEU A 46 4.92 -8.51 -2.19
CA LEU A 46 6.18 -8.61 -1.42
C LEU A 46 7.07 -7.37 -1.59
N ALA A 47 6.96 -6.64 -2.70
CA ALA A 47 7.77 -5.45 -2.97
C ALA A 47 7.52 -4.33 -1.93
N GLU A 48 6.35 -4.29 -1.30
CA GLU A 48 6.01 -3.25 -0.33
C GLU A 48 6.46 -3.54 1.10
N LEU A 49 6.75 -4.81 1.43
CA LEU A 49 7.09 -5.22 2.80
C LEU A 49 8.28 -4.45 3.39
N PRO A 50 9.38 -4.16 2.67
CA PRO A 50 10.49 -3.38 3.21
C PRO A 50 10.08 -1.97 3.65
N THR A 51 9.27 -1.30 2.84
CA THR A 51 8.79 0.06 3.12
C THR A 51 7.86 0.07 4.33
N GLN A 52 6.92 -0.87 4.40
CA GLN A 52 5.99 -1.03 5.51
C GLN A 52 6.72 -1.38 6.82
N PHE A 53 7.71 -2.29 6.76
CA PHE A 53 8.53 -2.66 7.89
C PHE A 53 9.29 -1.47 8.47
N LEU A 54 9.96 -0.69 7.62
CA LEU A 54 10.69 0.51 8.06
C LEU A 54 9.75 1.58 8.61
N ALA A 55 8.57 1.75 8.02
CA ALA A 55 7.55 2.66 8.54
C ALA A 55 7.08 2.26 9.95
N TYR A 56 6.89 0.96 10.19
CA TYR A 56 6.57 0.44 11.52
C TYR A 56 7.68 0.72 12.52
N MET A 57 8.93 0.35 12.20
CA MET A 57 10.09 0.53 13.09
C MET A 57 10.28 2.00 13.48
N ARG A 58 10.21 2.93 12.51
CA ARG A 58 10.27 4.38 12.78
C ARG A 58 9.12 4.86 13.66
N SER A 59 7.89 4.39 13.42
CA SER A 59 6.73 4.81 14.21
C SER A 59 6.76 4.34 15.67
N ARG A 60 7.61 3.35 15.97
CA ARG A 60 7.78 2.77 17.30
C ARG A 60 9.12 3.13 17.95
N ASP A 61 9.92 3.97 17.29
CA ASP A 61 11.30 4.30 17.68
C ASP A 61 12.16 3.06 18.00
N ILE A 62 11.93 1.98 17.24
CA ILE A 62 12.71 0.75 17.38
C ILE A 62 14.00 0.95 16.60
N GLN A 63 15.12 1.02 17.34
CA GLN A 63 16.44 1.18 16.78
C GLN A 63 17.05 -0.18 16.42
N PRO A 64 17.86 -0.28 15.35
CA PRO A 64 18.59 -1.51 15.03
C PRO A 64 19.52 -1.87 16.19
N SER A 65 19.40 -3.08 16.73
CA SER A 65 20.41 -3.64 17.63
C SER A 65 21.53 -4.27 16.78
N LEU A 66 22.74 -3.75 16.91
CA LEU A 66 23.97 -4.34 16.36
C LEU A 66 24.36 -5.63 17.10
#